data_AF-A0A5B7WWH3-F1
#
_entry.id   AF-A0A5B7WWH3-F1
#
_cell.length_a   1.000
_cell.length_b   1.000
_cell.length_c   1.000
_cell.angle_alpha   90.00
_cell.angle_beta   90.00
_cell.angle_gamma   90.00
#
_symmetry.space_group_name_H-M   'P 1'
#
loop_
_entity.id
_entity.type
_entity.pdbx_description
1 polymer ?
#
loop_
_entity_poly.entity_id
_entity_poly.type
_entity_poly.pdbx_seq_one_letter_code
_entity_poly.pdbx_strand_id
1 'polypeptide(L)'
;MKSPLDQLHALTEQVPQLLAEAAPVVAVVGDVMLDGWWHGDIERFCREAPAPVVEVRERSYAPGGAANTAMNAARLGGAVRMLGLVGRDRAGIRLRQLLEQEGIDTSALVEHEQAATTTKDRIIGGDQILFRLDEQSRTVPAEALQAVADRVAAAVKGADVVVVCDYDSGMLRGQVHDALVAELADRDPDQLVIIDAHDPRPWAALVPDLATPNAQEALGLLGWEGQRPQDRVALLRERHTELLAQTGSRAVVVTLDQEGTIYFTASGREHRTWARPVTEKQASGAGDTFVAALSLGCAAGLPRNIALELAQAAATVVVHRPGTSVCSTADLRAHLGGASRVHFNTGDLAQAIARHREDGQSVVLTNGCFDVLHRGHTSYLEQAKELGDVLVVALNSDESVRRLKGEGRPVNPVADRAAVIEALSCVDYVTVFDSDTPVPLIQSLQPEIYAKGGDYTEQMLAESASVREYGGQVRILDYVSDHSTTGLLRRMSQQGAAGNGAAAQVAEQSPEAGG
;
A
#
# COMPACT_ATOMS: atom_id res chain seq x y z
N MET A 1 23.49 -12.98 12.27
CA MET A 1 22.57 -14.00 11.69
C MET A 1 21.62 -13.19 10.80
N LYS A 2 21.46 -13.53 9.51
CA LYS A 2 20.59 -12.75 8.61
C LYS A 2 19.15 -12.77 9.15
N SER A 3 18.47 -11.63 9.13
CA SER A 3 17.10 -11.50 9.63
C SER A 3 16.18 -12.42 8.81
N PRO A 4 15.15 -13.06 9.40
CA PRO A 4 14.12 -13.76 8.64
C PRO A 4 13.48 -12.89 7.54
N LEU A 5 13.50 -11.57 7.75
CA LEU A 5 12.98 -10.56 6.82
C LEU A 5 13.81 -10.44 5.53
N ASP A 6 15.12 -10.71 5.58
CA ASP A 6 16.03 -10.59 4.43
C ASP A 6 15.75 -11.63 3.33
N GLN A 7 15.06 -12.73 3.69
CA GLN A 7 14.79 -13.88 2.81
C GLN A 7 13.36 -13.89 2.29
N LEU A 8 12.57 -12.85 2.56
CA LEU A 8 11.21 -12.77 2.05
C LEU A 8 11.22 -12.52 0.55
N HIS A 9 10.37 -13.25 -0.18
CA HIS A 9 10.21 -13.09 -1.63
C HIS A 9 8.90 -12.38 -2.00
N ALA A 10 7.98 -12.23 -1.05
CA ALA A 10 6.69 -11.58 -1.22
C ALA A 10 6.25 -10.89 0.08
N LEU A 11 5.40 -9.88 -0.05
CA LEU A 11 4.73 -9.25 1.09
C LEU A 11 3.60 -10.16 1.58
N THR A 12 3.58 -10.47 2.87
CA THR A 12 2.55 -11.31 3.52
C THR A 12 1.99 -10.60 4.75
N GLU A 13 0.83 -11.06 5.24
CA GLU A 13 0.21 -10.51 6.46
C GLU A 13 1.07 -10.65 7.73
N GLN A 14 2.09 -11.52 7.71
CA GLN A 14 2.99 -11.70 8.86
C GLN A 14 4.07 -10.61 8.93
N VAL A 15 4.38 -9.96 7.81
CA VAL A 15 5.47 -8.97 7.72
C VAL A 15 5.31 -7.82 8.72
N PRO A 16 4.12 -7.18 8.88
CA PRO A 16 3.95 -6.12 9.87
C PRO A 16 4.27 -6.56 11.30
N GLN A 17 3.91 -7.79 11.67
CA GLN A 17 4.17 -8.33 13.00
C GLN A 17 5.67 -8.57 13.22
N LEU A 18 6.36 -9.14 12.22
CA LEU A 18 7.80 -9.35 12.27
C LEU A 18 8.59 -8.02 12.34
N LEU A 19 8.10 -6.97 11.67
CA LEU A 19 8.68 -5.63 11.78
C LEU A 19 8.53 -5.06 13.18
N ALA A 20 7.35 -5.19 13.79
CA ALA A 20 7.11 -4.74 15.15
C ALA A 20 7.95 -5.52 16.19
N GLU A 21 8.23 -6.81 15.94
CA GLU A 21 9.11 -7.62 16.79
C GLU A 21 10.59 -7.25 16.63
N ALA A 22 11.03 -6.88 15.41
CA ALA A 22 12.37 -6.37 15.17
C ALA A 22 12.60 -5.00 15.84
N ALA A 23 11.53 -4.20 15.96
CA ALA A 23 11.51 -2.88 16.56
C ALA A 23 12.69 -1.96 16.17
N PRO A 24 12.89 -1.66 14.86
CA PRO A 24 14.00 -0.81 14.43
C PRO A 24 13.96 0.56 15.11
N VAL A 25 15.13 1.09 15.44
CA VAL A 25 15.29 2.43 16.01
C VAL A 25 15.25 3.46 14.89
N VAL A 26 14.22 4.31 14.91
CA VAL A 26 14.01 5.37 13.91
C VAL A 26 14.26 6.73 14.55
N ALA A 27 15.24 7.48 14.06
CA ALA A 27 15.41 8.89 14.41
C ALA A 27 14.70 9.76 13.37
N VAL A 28 13.59 10.38 13.75
CA VAL A 28 12.90 11.34 12.88
C VAL A 28 13.36 12.75 13.25
N VAL A 29 13.91 13.46 12.27
CA VAL A 29 14.47 14.80 12.41
C VAL A 29 13.74 15.73 11.46
N GLY A 30 13.01 16.72 11.96
CA GLY A 30 12.39 17.66 11.03
C GLY A 30 11.30 18.56 11.56
N ASP A 31 10.58 19.11 10.60
CA ASP A 31 9.54 20.11 10.81
C ASP A 31 8.31 19.49 11.43
N VAL A 32 8.10 19.77 12.71
CA VAL A 32 6.94 19.30 13.47
C VAL A 32 5.81 20.32 13.41
N MET A 33 4.57 19.83 13.36
CA MET A 33 3.39 20.66 13.39
C MET A 33 2.23 19.97 14.10
N LEU A 34 1.22 20.73 14.50
CA LEU A 34 -0.03 20.24 15.07
C LEU A 34 -1.19 20.53 14.11
N ASP A 35 -1.76 19.48 13.53
CA ASP A 35 -3.00 19.60 12.76
C ASP A 35 -4.19 19.58 13.73
N GLY A 36 -5.16 20.47 13.51
CA GLY A 36 -6.40 20.52 14.29
C GLY A 36 -7.65 20.50 13.42
N TRP A 37 -8.72 19.90 13.94
CA TRP A 37 -10.06 19.91 13.34
C TRP A 37 -11.07 20.38 14.38
N TRP A 38 -11.66 21.53 14.12
CA TRP A 38 -12.61 22.18 15.03
C TRP A 38 -14.00 22.06 14.43
N HIS A 39 -14.79 21.11 14.93
CA HIS A 39 -16.13 20.82 14.44
C HIS A 39 -17.15 21.67 15.19
N GLY A 40 -18.05 22.32 14.45
CA GLY A 40 -19.10 23.13 15.03
C GLY A 40 -20.30 23.31 14.11
N ASP A 41 -21.35 23.89 14.69
CA ASP A 41 -22.60 24.17 13.99
C ASP A 41 -22.63 25.62 13.50
N ILE A 42 -23.32 25.85 12.37
CA ILE A 42 -23.57 27.20 11.84
C ILE A 42 -25.07 27.48 11.92
N GLU A 43 -25.49 28.19 12.97
CA GLU A 43 -26.91 28.54 13.15
C GLU A 43 -27.22 29.99 12.75
N ARG A 44 -26.20 30.86 12.69
CA ARG A 44 -26.39 32.29 12.44
C ARG A 44 -25.19 32.94 11.75
N PHE A 45 -25.44 34.11 11.18
CA PHE A 45 -24.40 35.00 10.65
C PHE A 45 -24.06 36.11 11.65
N CYS A 46 -22.82 36.61 11.57
CA CYS A 46 -22.36 37.75 12.34
C CYS A 46 -23.22 38.99 12.04
N ARG A 47 -23.43 39.85 13.06
CA ARG A 47 -24.05 41.18 12.86
C ARG A 47 -23.06 42.21 12.30
N GLU A 48 -21.76 41.96 12.48
CA GLU A 48 -20.67 42.88 12.16
C GLU A 48 -20.13 42.72 10.73
N ALA A 49 -20.30 41.53 10.13
CA ALA A 49 -19.81 41.20 8.80
C ALA A 49 -20.63 40.04 8.21
N PRO A 50 -20.69 39.87 6.87
CA PRO A 50 -21.34 38.72 6.24
C PRO A 50 -20.50 37.45 6.39
N ALA A 51 -20.28 37.00 7.62
CA ALA A 51 -19.50 35.83 7.98
C ALA A 51 -20.34 34.87 8.84
N PRO A 52 -20.21 33.54 8.66
CA PRO A 52 -20.87 32.56 9.51
C PRO A 52 -20.29 32.60 10.94
N VAL A 53 -21.14 32.39 11.95
CA VAL A 53 -20.70 32.11 13.32
C VAL A 53 -20.65 30.60 13.50
N VAL A 54 -19.46 30.07 13.78
CA VAL A 54 -19.25 28.65 14.07
C VAL A 54 -19.23 28.46 15.59
N GLU A 55 -20.19 27.72 16.13
CA GLU A 55 -20.15 27.30 17.53
C GLU A 55 -19.39 25.97 17.65
N VAL A 56 -18.09 26.06 17.97
CA VAL A 56 -17.21 24.89 18.07
C VAL A 56 -17.67 23.97 19.22
N ARG A 57 -18.05 22.74 18.87
CA ARG A 57 -18.47 21.68 19.79
C ARG A 57 -17.32 20.75 20.16
N GLU A 58 -16.47 20.44 19.18
CA GLU A 58 -15.40 19.47 19.33
C GLU A 58 -14.11 20.00 18.72
N ARG A 59 -12.97 19.68 19.35
CA ARG A 59 -11.64 19.93 18.82
C ARG A 59 -10.83 18.66 18.89
N SER A 60 -10.43 18.14 17.75
CA SER A 60 -9.47 17.03 17.65
C SER A 60 -8.15 17.54 17.10
N TYR A 61 -7.06 16.88 17.49
CA TYR A 61 -5.71 17.26 17.11
C TYR A 61 -4.91 16.01 16.76
N ALA A 62 -4.01 16.15 15.79
CA ALA A 62 -3.07 15.11 15.40
C ALA A 62 -1.69 15.73 15.16
N PRO A 63 -0.59 15.01 15.49
CA PRO A 63 0.73 15.39 15.04
C PRO A 63 0.79 15.40 13.51
N GLY A 64 1.38 16.44 12.93
CA GLY A 64 1.56 16.62 11.48
C GLY A 64 3.03 16.74 11.09
N GLY A 65 3.32 16.61 9.80
CA GLY A 65 4.68 16.71 9.27
C GLY A 65 5.60 15.62 9.82
N ALA A 66 6.81 16.00 10.24
CA ALA A 66 7.78 15.05 10.78
C ALA A 66 7.22 14.28 11.99
N ALA A 67 6.36 14.94 12.78
CA ALA A 67 5.69 14.31 13.90
C ALA A 67 4.69 13.23 13.46
N ASN A 68 4.03 13.36 12.30
CA ASN A 68 3.17 12.31 11.76
C ASN A 68 3.98 11.11 11.24
N THR A 69 5.13 11.35 10.62
CA THR A 69 6.08 10.28 10.25
C THR A 69 6.52 9.50 11.49
N ALA A 70 6.84 10.20 12.59
CA ALA A 70 7.18 9.59 13.87
C ALA A 70 6.03 8.77 14.48
N MET A 71 4.80 9.30 14.44
CA MET A 71 3.60 8.57 14.90
C MET A 71 3.37 7.28 14.11
N ASN A 72 3.47 7.34 12.78
CA ASN A 72 3.34 6.15 11.93
C ASN A 72 4.43 5.13 12.22
N ALA A 73 5.69 5.56 12.34
CA ALA A 73 6.79 4.67 12.66
C ALA A 73 6.58 3.96 14.02
N ALA A 74 6.12 4.69 15.03
CA ALA A 74 5.84 4.12 16.35
C ALA A 74 4.67 3.12 16.31
N ARG A 75 3.58 3.45 15.59
CA ARG A 75 2.39 2.60 15.45
C ARG A 75 2.63 1.33 14.61
N LEU A 76 3.61 1.38 13.72
CA LEU A 76 4.07 0.21 12.96
C LEU A 76 5.08 -0.65 13.75
N GLY A 77 5.46 -0.22 14.96
CA GLY A 77 6.28 -0.99 15.91
C GLY A 77 7.74 -0.57 15.99
N GLY A 78 8.13 0.56 15.41
CA GLY A 78 9.48 1.10 15.56
C GLY A 78 9.71 1.76 16.93
N ALA A 79 10.97 1.75 17.38
CA ALA A 79 11.42 2.54 18.52
C ALA A 79 11.83 3.94 18.05
N VAL A 80 10.99 4.95 18.26
CA VAL A 80 11.14 6.25 17.62
C VAL A 80 11.74 7.30 18.55
N ARG A 81 12.71 8.07 18.03
CA ARG A 81 13.23 9.30 18.64
C ARG A 81 12.84 10.48 17.77
N MET A 82 12.35 11.56 18.38
CA MET A 82 11.91 12.76 17.68
C MET A 82 12.83 13.94 17.99
N LEU A 83 13.48 14.49 16.96
CA LEU A 83 14.18 15.76 17.01
C LEU A 83 13.41 16.80 16.20
N GLY A 84 12.99 17.87 16.86
CA GLY A 84 12.27 18.97 16.25
C GLY A 84 12.30 20.20 17.16
N LEU A 85 11.68 21.28 16.71
CA LEU A 85 11.54 22.52 17.46
C LEU A 85 10.05 22.83 17.68
N VAL A 86 9.68 23.08 18.92
CA VAL A 86 8.36 23.58 19.31
C VAL A 86 8.49 24.88 20.09
N GLY A 87 7.44 25.71 20.01
CA GLY A 87 7.31 26.88 20.87
C GLY A 87 6.93 26.50 22.29
N ARG A 88 7.18 27.40 23.25
CA ARG A 88 6.63 27.28 24.61
C ARG A 88 5.18 27.74 24.66
N ASP A 89 4.33 27.06 23.88
CA ASP A 89 2.93 27.38 23.68
C ASP A 89 2.04 26.14 23.89
N ARG A 90 0.72 26.35 23.82
CA ARG A 90 -0.26 25.27 24.04
C ARG A 90 -0.15 24.18 22.98
N ALA A 91 0.22 24.54 21.75
CA ALA A 91 0.35 23.60 20.65
C ALA A 91 1.58 22.71 20.85
N GLY A 92 2.71 23.27 21.28
CA GLY A 92 3.94 22.53 21.59
C GLY A 92 3.75 21.56 22.75
N ILE A 93 3.10 22.00 23.84
CA ILE A 93 2.75 21.13 24.97
C ILE A 93 1.87 19.97 24.51
N ARG A 94 0.82 20.25 23.72
CA ARG A 94 -0.10 19.22 23.22
C ARG A 94 0.60 18.25 22.28
N LEU A 95 1.43 18.75 21.36
CA LEU A 95 2.17 17.92 20.42
C LEU A 95 3.10 16.96 21.16
N ARG A 96 3.87 17.45 22.14
CA ARG A 96 4.72 16.60 22.98
C ARG A 96 3.91 15.51 23.69
N GLN A 97 2.78 15.87 24.28
CA GLN A 97 1.89 14.90 24.96
C GLN A 97 1.39 13.81 24.01
N LEU A 98 0.98 14.16 22.79
CA LEU A 98 0.52 13.19 21.79
C LEU A 98 1.63 12.23 21.37
N LEU A 99 2.86 12.73 21.21
CA LEU A 99 4.03 11.89 20.89
C LEU A 99 4.38 10.94 22.04
N GLU A 100 4.42 11.45 23.28
CA GLU A 100 4.77 10.67 24.47
C GLU A 100 3.74 9.59 24.81
N GLN A 101 2.45 9.86 24.58
CA GLN A 101 1.37 8.86 24.70
C GLN A 101 1.61 7.65 23.78
N GLU A 102 2.28 7.89 22.66
CA GLU A 102 2.65 6.91 21.65
C GLU A 102 3.98 6.19 21.92
N GLY A 103 4.65 6.53 23.02
CA GLY A 103 5.93 5.94 23.42
C GLY A 103 7.12 6.50 22.64
N ILE A 104 6.95 7.63 21.93
CA ILE A 104 8.03 8.28 21.17
C ILE A 104 8.94 9.01 22.15
N ASP A 105 10.25 8.82 22.00
CA ASP A 105 11.26 9.54 22.77
C ASP A 105 11.36 11.00 22.30
N THR A 106 10.85 11.90 23.14
CA THR A 106 10.83 13.35 22.95
C THR A 106 11.98 14.06 23.66
N SER A 107 12.97 13.34 24.20
CA SER A 107 14.10 13.93 24.93
C SER A 107 14.96 14.88 24.09
N ALA A 108 14.92 14.72 22.76
CA ALA A 108 15.57 15.59 21.78
C ALA A 108 14.66 16.70 21.23
N LEU A 109 13.37 16.73 21.59
CA LEU A 109 12.42 17.75 21.15
C LEU A 109 12.67 19.08 21.88
N VAL A 110 13.19 20.07 21.16
CA VAL A 110 13.61 21.35 21.71
C VAL A 110 12.42 22.30 21.87
N GLU A 111 12.35 22.94 23.04
CA GLU A 111 11.37 23.99 23.34
C GLU A 111 12.05 25.35 23.44
N HIS A 112 11.56 26.33 22.70
CA HIS A 112 12.10 27.69 22.70
C HIS A 112 11.03 28.76 22.90
N GLU A 113 11.31 29.78 23.74
CA GLU A 113 10.33 30.84 24.08
C GLU A 113 9.98 31.75 22.90
N GLN A 114 10.93 31.96 21.99
CA GLN A 114 10.76 32.81 20.81
C GLN A 114 10.37 32.04 19.54
N ALA A 115 10.21 30.71 19.63
CA ALA A 115 9.64 29.90 18.55
C ALA A 115 8.13 29.79 18.77
N ALA A 116 7.37 29.66 17.68
CA ALA A 116 5.97 29.28 17.71
C ALA A 116 5.83 27.89 17.09
N THR A 117 5.07 27.02 17.75
CA THR A 117 4.74 25.70 17.19
C THR A 117 3.85 25.88 15.97
N THR A 118 4.23 25.27 14.85
CA THR A 118 3.41 25.33 13.63
C THR A 118 2.08 24.63 13.85
N THR A 119 0.96 25.30 13.56
CA THR A 119 -0.39 24.71 13.60
C THR A 119 -1.12 24.88 12.29
N LYS A 120 -2.00 23.92 11.99
CA LYS A 120 -2.91 23.94 10.85
C LYS A 120 -4.30 23.55 11.32
N ASP A 121 -5.08 24.53 11.78
CA ASP A 121 -6.43 24.32 12.31
C ASP A 121 -7.48 24.46 11.21
N ARG A 122 -8.25 23.40 10.97
CA ARG A 122 -9.33 23.34 9.97
C ARG A 122 -10.66 23.51 10.70
N ILE A 123 -11.41 24.54 10.34
CA ILE A 123 -12.68 24.85 11.00
C ILE A 123 -13.82 24.33 10.12
N ILE A 124 -14.61 23.45 10.71
CA ILE A 124 -15.60 22.63 10.00
C ILE A 124 -16.99 23.03 10.49
N GLY A 125 -17.86 23.35 9.52
CA GLY A 125 -19.28 23.60 9.74
C GLY A 125 -20.13 22.63 8.94
N GLY A 126 -20.92 21.81 9.61
CA GLY A 126 -21.53 20.63 8.97
C GLY A 126 -20.45 19.71 8.39
N ASP A 127 -20.57 19.33 7.12
CA ASP A 127 -19.61 18.44 6.43
C ASP A 127 -18.55 19.19 5.59
N GLN A 128 -18.37 20.50 5.81
CA GLN A 128 -17.51 21.33 4.99
C GLN A 128 -16.45 22.06 5.82
N ILE A 129 -15.21 22.06 5.31
CA ILE A 129 -14.15 22.95 5.80
C ILE A 129 -14.49 24.37 5.35
N LEU A 130 -14.74 25.26 6.30
CA LEU A 130 -15.05 26.67 6.04
C LEU A 130 -13.78 27.50 5.86
N PHE A 131 -12.78 27.27 6.71
CA PHE A 131 -11.51 27.97 6.67
C PHE A 131 -10.39 27.12 7.32
N ARG A 132 -9.15 27.42 6.93
CA ARG A 132 -7.94 26.88 7.54
C ARG A 132 -7.13 28.01 8.14
N LEU A 133 -6.69 27.85 9.38
CA LEU A 133 -5.84 28.78 10.12
C LEU A 133 -4.45 28.15 10.22
N ASP A 134 -3.47 28.80 9.59
CA ASP A 134 -2.08 28.35 9.63
C ASP A 134 -1.30 29.33 10.53
N GLU A 135 -0.80 28.85 11.67
CA GLU A 135 0.14 29.59 12.51
C GLU A 135 1.53 29.02 12.28
N GLN A 136 2.49 29.87 11.92
CA GLN A 136 3.88 29.46 11.71
C GLN A 136 4.83 30.61 12.03
N SER A 137 5.99 30.30 12.61
CA SER A 137 7.06 31.27 12.76
C SER A 137 7.60 31.67 11.39
N ARG A 138 7.72 32.98 11.14
CA ARG A 138 8.34 33.48 9.90
C ARG A 138 9.85 33.26 9.84
N THR A 139 10.48 33.25 11.01
CA THR A 139 11.93 33.04 11.18
C THR A 139 12.17 32.24 12.43
N VAL A 140 13.14 31.33 12.38
CA VAL A 140 13.59 30.58 13.56
C VAL A 140 14.75 31.34 14.22
N PRO A 141 14.69 31.62 15.54
CA PRO A 141 15.79 32.28 16.25
C PRO A 141 17.10 31.48 16.17
N ALA A 142 18.23 32.17 16.03
CA ALA A 142 19.54 31.50 15.94
C ALA A 142 19.88 30.68 17.19
N GLU A 143 19.47 31.14 18.38
CA GLU A 143 19.63 30.40 19.64
C GLU A 143 18.79 29.11 19.66
N ALA A 144 17.61 29.13 19.04
CA ALA A 144 16.78 27.93 18.89
C ALA A 144 17.42 26.94 17.92
N LEU A 145 17.99 27.41 16.81
CA LEU A 145 18.73 26.57 15.86
C LEU A 145 19.96 25.93 16.51
N GLN A 146 20.72 26.68 17.30
CA GLN A 146 21.87 26.14 18.04
C GLN A 146 21.41 25.08 19.04
N ALA A 147 20.34 25.33 19.78
CA ALA A 147 19.80 24.36 20.74
C ALA A 147 19.33 23.06 20.07
N VAL A 148 18.78 23.12 18.85
CA VAL A 148 18.45 21.95 18.03
C VAL A 148 19.72 21.25 17.55
N ALA A 149 20.70 22.00 17.04
CA ALA A 149 21.98 21.46 16.57
C ALA A 149 22.71 20.66 17.67
N ASP A 150 22.71 21.17 18.90
CA ASP A 150 23.31 20.53 20.08
C ASP A 150 22.65 19.17 20.43
N ARG A 151 21.44 18.90 19.91
CA ARG A 151 20.69 17.65 20.15
C ARG A 151 20.79 16.64 19.00
N VAL A 152 21.36 17.03 17.85
CA VAL A 152 21.46 16.17 16.66
C VAL A 152 22.14 14.84 16.99
N ALA A 153 23.35 14.88 17.54
CA ALA A 153 24.14 13.69 17.86
C ALA A 153 23.37 12.71 18.77
N ALA A 154 22.67 13.23 19.79
CA ALA A 154 21.89 12.41 20.72
C ALA A 154 20.68 11.76 20.04
N ALA A 155 20.06 12.44 19.08
CA ALA A 155 18.92 11.91 18.36
C ALA A 155 19.33 10.80 17.37
N VAL A 156 20.36 11.05 16.55
CA VAL A 156 20.68 10.20 15.38
C VAL A 156 21.62 9.04 15.70
N LYS A 157 22.47 9.15 16.72
CA LYS A 157 23.50 8.13 17.00
C LYS A 157 22.87 6.80 17.42
N GLY A 158 23.27 5.73 16.74
CA GLY A 158 22.79 4.37 17.01
C GLY A 158 21.31 4.14 16.65
N ALA A 159 20.75 4.98 15.78
CA ALA A 159 19.50 4.65 15.09
C ALA A 159 19.78 3.72 13.90
N ASP A 160 18.86 2.83 13.58
CA ASP A 160 18.96 1.98 12.37
C ASP A 160 18.64 2.79 11.11
N VAL A 161 17.78 3.80 11.24
CA VAL A 161 17.43 4.74 10.17
C VAL A 161 17.21 6.15 10.69
N VAL A 162 17.73 7.13 9.97
CA VAL A 162 17.49 8.56 10.18
C VAL A 162 16.60 9.07 9.05
N VAL A 163 15.45 9.63 9.40
CA VAL A 163 14.50 10.22 8.46
C VAL A 163 14.52 11.73 8.64
N VAL A 164 14.98 12.46 7.63
CA VAL A 164 14.97 13.93 7.62
C VAL A 164 13.73 14.40 6.89
N CYS A 165 12.83 15.06 7.62
CA CYS A 165 11.57 15.60 7.12
C CYS A 165 11.65 17.14 7.00
N ASP A 166 11.99 17.65 5.82
CA ASP A 166 12.20 19.08 5.57
C ASP A 166 11.04 19.69 4.78
N TYR A 167 10.13 20.34 5.52
CA TYR A 167 8.92 20.96 4.99
C TYR A 167 9.02 22.47 4.88
N ASP A 168 10.24 22.99 4.82
CA ASP A 168 10.56 24.41 4.62
C ASP A 168 10.13 25.32 5.78
N SER A 169 10.04 24.80 7.02
CA SER A 169 9.77 25.64 8.21
C SER A 169 10.96 26.50 8.64
N GLY A 170 12.16 26.16 8.14
CA GLY A 170 13.41 26.84 8.41
C GLY A 170 14.21 26.29 9.59
N MET A 171 13.68 25.31 10.35
CA MET A 171 14.40 24.68 11.47
C MET A 171 15.66 23.95 11.00
N LEU A 172 15.60 23.28 9.86
CA LEU A 172 16.68 22.43 9.38
C LEU A 172 17.79 23.18 8.65
N ARG A 173 17.82 24.51 8.69
CA ARG A 173 18.81 25.32 7.95
C ARG A 173 20.02 25.70 8.83
N GLY A 174 21.11 26.11 8.18
CA GLY A 174 22.29 26.64 8.85
C GLY A 174 22.91 25.64 9.83
N GLN A 175 22.98 26.02 11.10
CA GLN A 175 23.67 25.23 12.14
C GLN A 175 23.11 23.81 12.31
N VAL A 176 21.79 23.62 12.13
CA VAL A 176 21.16 22.29 12.24
C VAL A 176 21.53 21.40 11.06
N HIS A 177 21.50 21.96 9.84
CA HIS A 177 21.98 21.28 8.63
C HIS A 177 23.44 20.85 8.80
N ASP A 178 24.30 21.79 9.21
CA ASP A 178 25.74 21.54 9.33
C ASP A 178 26.04 20.47 10.39
N ALA A 179 25.30 20.47 11.51
CA ALA A 179 25.39 19.43 12.53
C ALA A 179 24.93 18.06 12.00
N LEU A 180 23.83 17.99 11.25
CA LEU A 180 23.37 16.73 10.63
C LEU A 180 24.40 16.19 9.64
N VAL A 181 24.95 17.05 8.78
CA VAL A 181 25.99 16.65 7.82
C VAL A 181 27.24 16.17 8.53
N ALA A 182 27.69 16.86 9.58
CA ALA A 182 28.85 16.45 10.35
C ALA A 182 28.65 15.10 11.05
N GLU A 183 27.50 14.90 11.72
CA GLU A 183 27.23 13.67 12.48
C GLU A 183 26.99 12.45 11.58
N LEU A 184 26.42 12.64 10.38
CA LEU A 184 26.08 11.54 9.46
C LEU A 184 27.14 11.27 8.38
N ALA A 185 28.20 12.07 8.31
CA ALA A 185 29.30 11.89 7.35
C ALA A 185 30.04 10.55 7.56
N ASP A 186 30.32 10.21 8.82
CA ASP A 186 31.03 8.99 9.23
C ASP A 186 30.09 7.96 9.88
N ARG A 187 28.81 7.97 9.48
CA ARG A 187 27.81 7.03 10.00
C ARG A 187 28.17 5.58 9.69
N ASP A 188 27.61 4.66 10.47
CA ASP A 188 27.65 3.24 10.14
C ASP A 188 27.03 3.02 8.74
N PRO A 189 27.68 2.30 7.80
CA PRO A 189 27.10 2.00 6.50
C PRO A 189 25.74 1.29 6.55
N ASP A 190 25.42 0.60 7.65
CA ASP A 190 24.12 -0.03 7.87
C ASP A 190 23.07 0.96 8.43
N GLN A 191 23.47 2.14 8.93
CA GLN A 191 22.56 3.21 9.32
C GLN A 191 22.07 3.95 8.07
N LEU A 192 20.78 3.77 7.78
CA LEU A 192 20.15 4.36 6.60
C LEU A 192 19.82 5.85 6.81
N VAL A 193 19.94 6.64 5.75
CA VAL A 193 19.47 8.04 5.72
C VAL A 193 18.41 8.21 4.63
N ILE A 194 17.22 8.65 5.03
CA ILE A 194 16.07 8.88 4.14
C ILE A 194 15.67 10.35 4.20
N ILE A 195 15.55 10.99 3.05
CA ILE A 195 15.15 12.39 2.93
C ILE A 195 13.74 12.48 2.37
N ASP A 196 12.85 13.07 3.15
CA ASP A 196 11.51 13.49 2.73
C ASP A 196 11.42 15.01 2.82
N ALA A 197 11.57 15.69 1.68
CA ALA A 197 11.75 17.13 1.65
C ALA A 197 11.09 17.75 0.42
N HIS A 198 10.52 18.95 0.57
CA HIS A 198 10.06 19.73 -0.60
C HIS A 198 11.21 20.03 -1.58
N ASP A 199 12.40 20.27 -1.03
CA ASP A 199 13.64 20.38 -1.79
C ASP A 199 14.73 19.48 -1.18
N PRO A 200 15.05 18.32 -1.79
CA PRO A 200 16.09 17.44 -1.29
C PRO A 200 17.52 17.89 -1.62
N ARG A 201 17.72 18.89 -2.50
CA ARG A 201 19.07 19.30 -2.96
C ARG A 201 20.03 19.71 -1.84
N PRO A 202 19.61 20.44 -0.78
CA PRO A 202 20.50 20.78 0.33
C PRO A 202 21.11 19.54 1.01
N TRP A 203 20.40 18.42 0.99
CA TRP A 203 20.78 17.19 1.68
C TRP A 203 21.69 16.26 0.87
N ALA A 204 22.05 16.65 -0.37
CA ALA A 204 22.92 15.84 -1.23
C ALA A 204 24.28 15.51 -0.60
N ALA A 205 24.78 16.37 0.29
CA ALA A 205 26.03 16.14 1.03
C ALA A 205 25.98 14.90 1.95
N LEU A 206 24.79 14.47 2.38
CA LEU A 206 24.60 13.27 3.20
C LEU A 206 24.75 11.97 2.41
N VAL A 207 24.71 12.06 1.08
CA VAL A 207 24.56 10.92 0.17
C VAL A 207 23.43 10.00 0.63
N PRO A 208 22.17 10.46 0.61
CA PRO A 208 21.05 9.72 1.17
C PRO A 208 20.88 8.34 0.55
N ASP A 209 20.46 7.37 1.36
CA ASP A 209 20.10 6.04 0.86
C ASP A 209 18.80 6.09 0.04
N LEU A 210 17.87 6.97 0.43
CA LEU A 210 16.65 7.26 -0.31
C LEU A 210 16.29 8.74 -0.26
N ALA A 211 15.75 9.26 -1.35
CA ALA A 211 14.93 10.47 -1.36
C ALA A 211 13.50 10.14 -1.83
N THR A 212 12.49 10.77 -1.22
CA THR A 212 11.07 10.44 -1.44
C THR A 212 10.21 11.59 -2.01
N PRO A 213 10.65 12.32 -3.06
CA PRO A 213 9.87 13.44 -3.58
C PRO A 213 8.51 12.98 -4.13
N ASN A 214 7.49 13.81 -4.00
CA ASN A 214 6.25 13.62 -4.75
C ASN A 214 6.42 13.98 -6.24
N ALA A 215 5.41 13.67 -7.04
CA ALA A 215 5.47 13.91 -8.49
C ALA A 215 5.71 15.39 -8.84
N GLN A 216 5.18 16.33 -8.07
CA GLN A 216 5.36 17.75 -8.32
C GLN A 216 6.78 18.20 -7.98
N GLU A 217 7.31 17.77 -6.84
CA GLU A 217 8.69 18.02 -6.42
C GLU A 217 9.69 17.41 -7.40
N ALA A 218 9.47 16.17 -7.83
CA ALA A 218 10.30 15.51 -8.83
C ALA A 218 10.31 16.26 -10.18
N LEU A 219 9.17 16.78 -10.62
CA LEU A 219 9.09 17.64 -11.80
C LEU A 219 9.84 18.96 -11.60
N GLY A 220 9.76 19.55 -10.41
CA GLY A 220 10.52 20.75 -10.04
C GLY A 220 12.04 20.51 -10.10
N LEU A 221 12.52 19.37 -9.60
CA LEU A 221 13.94 18.97 -9.69
C LEU A 221 14.42 18.82 -11.13
N LEU A 222 13.53 18.40 -12.03
CA LEU A 222 13.81 18.25 -13.46
C LEU A 222 13.68 19.56 -14.25
N GLY A 223 13.37 20.68 -13.59
CA GLY A 223 13.16 21.98 -14.23
C GLY A 223 11.94 22.00 -15.15
N TRP A 224 10.91 21.18 -14.86
CA TRP A 224 9.71 21.12 -15.67
C TRP A 224 8.76 22.30 -15.37
N GLU A 225 8.68 23.25 -16.29
CA GLU A 225 7.84 24.46 -16.17
C GLU A 225 6.50 24.35 -16.96
N GLY A 226 6.20 23.17 -17.51
CA GLY A 226 5.02 22.93 -18.34
C GLY A 226 3.77 22.45 -17.59
N GLN A 227 2.69 22.23 -18.33
CA GLN A 227 1.52 21.49 -17.81
C GLN A 227 1.94 20.07 -17.38
N ARG A 228 1.13 19.45 -16.51
CA ARG A 228 1.36 18.08 -16.04
C ARG A 228 1.59 17.16 -17.25
N PRO A 229 2.71 16.42 -17.32
CA PRO A 229 2.99 15.52 -18.44
C PRO A 229 1.87 14.49 -18.63
N GLN A 230 1.59 14.11 -19.88
CA GLN A 230 0.60 13.08 -20.19
C GLN A 230 0.99 11.72 -19.62
N ASP A 231 2.27 11.35 -19.75
CA ASP A 231 2.85 10.17 -19.12
C ASP A 231 4.01 10.58 -18.21
N ARG A 232 3.67 10.85 -16.94
CA ARG A 232 4.65 11.21 -15.91
C ARG A 232 5.65 10.08 -15.66
N VAL A 233 5.20 8.83 -15.78
CA VAL A 233 6.00 7.65 -15.46
C VAL A 233 7.11 7.46 -16.49
N ALA A 234 6.76 7.57 -17.77
CA ALA A 234 7.74 7.52 -18.85
C ALA A 234 8.79 8.64 -18.73
N LEU A 235 8.35 9.87 -18.43
CA LEU A 235 9.26 11.00 -18.23
C LEU A 235 10.23 10.77 -17.06
N LEU A 236 9.72 10.32 -15.92
CA LEU A 236 10.54 10.04 -14.74
C LEU A 236 11.52 8.89 -15.01
N ARG A 237 11.11 7.86 -15.77
CA ARG A 237 11.97 6.75 -16.18
C ARG A 237 13.10 7.23 -17.11
N GLU A 238 12.78 8.10 -18.06
CA GLU A 238 13.77 8.68 -18.98
C GLU A 238 14.80 9.54 -18.23
N ARG A 239 14.35 10.35 -17.27
CA ARG A 239 15.19 11.34 -16.56
C ARG A 239 15.59 10.94 -15.14
N HIS A 240 15.55 9.65 -14.80
CA HIS A 240 15.85 9.17 -13.44
C HIS A 240 17.29 9.45 -13.00
N THR A 241 18.25 9.46 -13.93
CA THR A 241 19.66 9.78 -13.66
C THR A 241 19.83 11.23 -13.20
N GLU A 242 19.04 12.16 -13.77
CA GLU A 242 19.01 13.55 -13.34
C GLU A 242 18.39 13.70 -11.95
N LEU A 243 17.32 12.96 -11.63
CA LEU A 243 16.73 12.94 -10.28
C LEU A 243 17.75 12.45 -9.23
N LEU A 244 18.48 11.37 -9.52
CA LEU A 244 19.54 10.86 -8.64
C LEU A 244 20.64 11.91 -8.44
N ALA A 245 21.05 12.59 -9.51
CA ALA A 245 22.07 13.64 -9.44
C ALA A 245 21.61 14.86 -8.62
N GLN A 246 20.37 15.32 -8.82
CA GLN A 246 19.81 16.48 -8.10
C GLN A 246 19.60 16.18 -6.61
N THR A 247 19.17 14.96 -6.27
CA THR A 247 18.96 14.56 -4.88
C THR A 247 20.26 14.16 -4.16
N GLY A 248 21.31 13.81 -4.91
CA GLY A 248 22.52 13.20 -4.37
C GLY A 248 22.31 11.82 -3.74
N SER A 249 21.13 11.22 -3.94
CA SER A 249 20.74 9.96 -3.29
C SER A 249 21.18 8.73 -4.07
N ARG A 250 21.37 7.61 -3.37
CA ARG A 250 21.66 6.30 -3.97
C ARG A 250 20.46 5.75 -4.74
N ALA A 251 19.26 6.12 -4.30
CA ALA A 251 18.01 5.74 -4.92
C ALA A 251 16.91 6.77 -4.65
N VAL A 252 15.97 6.90 -5.58
CA VAL A 252 14.83 7.83 -5.48
C VAL A 252 13.53 7.04 -5.56
N VAL A 253 12.56 7.35 -4.70
CA VAL A 253 11.19 6.87 -4.79
C VAL A 253 10.29 8.08 -5.06
N VAL A 254 9.66 8.13 -6.23
CA VAL A 254 8.72 9.19 -6.56
C VAL A 254 7.31 8.71 -6.24
N THR A 255 6.60 9.42 -5.36
CA THR A 255 5.18 9.17 -5.09
C THR A 255 4.31 9.86 -6.14
N LEU A 256 3.32 9.16 -6.69
CA LEU A 256 2.57 9.56 -7.89
C LEU A 256 1.08 9.78 -7.61
N ASP A 257 0.78 10.34 -6.45
CA ASP A 257 -0.59 10.59 -6.00
C ASP A 257 -1.40 9.28 -5.99
N GLN A 258 -2.49 9.21 -6.76
CA GLN A 258 -3.38 8.06 -6.89
C GLN A 258 -2.83 6.94 -7.78
N GLU A 259 -1.63 7.08 -8.35
CA GLU A 259 -1.05 6.09 -9.28
C GLU A 259 -0.03 5.15 -8.63
N GLY A 260 0.24 5.31 -7.33
CA GLY A 260 1.26 4.54 -6.60
C GLY A 260 2.63 5.23 -6.59
N THR A 261 3.70 4.46 -6.74
CA THR A 261 5.08 4.99 -6.69
C THR A 261 5.98 4.38 -7.75
N ILE A 262 7.06 5.07 -8.09
CA ILE A 262 8.13 4.54 -8.93
C ILE A 262 9.50 4.74 -8.27
N TYR A 263 10.29 3.69 -8.24
CA TYR A 263 11.60 3.64 -7.62
C TYR A 263 12.70 3.51 -8.66
N PHE A 264 13.83 4.19 -8.45
CA PHE A 264 15.01 4.15 -9.32
C PHE A 264 16.32 4.05 -8.52
N THR A 265 17.31 3.42 -9.13
CA THR A 265 18.70 3.36 -8.64
C THR A 265 19.68 3.76 -9.74
N ALA A 266 20.90 4.12 -9.36
CA ALA A 266 21.98 4.37 -10.32
C ALA A 266 22.32 3.17 -11.22
N SER A 267 22.02 1.93 -10.77
CA SER A 267 22.22 0.73 -11.58
C SER A 267 21.09 0.47 -12.59
N GLY A 268 20.09 1.36 -12.68
CA GLY A 268 18.93 1.20 -13.55
C GLY A 268 17.89 0.19 -13.03
N ARG A 269 17.99 -0.27 -11.77
CA ARG A 269 16.89 -1.05 -11.16
C ARG A 269 15.70 -0.12 -10.96
N GLU A 270 14.55 -0.59 -11.40
CA GLU A 270 13.25 0.07 -11.26
C GLU A 270 12.30 -0.84 -10.48
N HIS A 271 11.42 -0.24 -9.68
CA HIS A 271 10.25 -0.93 -9.12
C HIS A 271 9.04 -0.01 -9.19
N ARG A 272 7.88 -0.56 -9.56
CA ARG A 272 6.62 0.17 -9.63
C ARG A 272 5.65 -0.42 -8.61
N THR A 273 5.01 0.44 -7.85
CA THR A 273 3.81 0.09 -7.07
C THR A 273 2.59 0.73 -7.72
N TRP A 274 1.41 0.24 -7.35
CA TRP A 274 0.13 0.78 -7.80
C TRP A 274 -0.76 1.07 -6.60
N ALA A 275 -1.42 2.24 -6.62
CA ALA A 275 -2.44 2.58 -5.64
C ALA A 275 -3.83 2.28 -6.19
N ARG A 276 -4.79 2.03 -5.29
CA ARG A 276 -6.21 2.06 -5.62
C ARG A 276 -6.69 3.52 -5.48
N PRO A 277 -7.19 4.17 -6.54
CA PRO A 277 -7.64 5.55 -6.46
C PRO A 277 -8.75 5.73 -5.42
N VAL A 278 -8.61 6.73 -4.54
CA VAL A 278 -9.62 7.15 -3.56
C VAL A 278 -9.89 8.64 -3.77
N THR A 279 -11.12 9.08 -3.50
CA THR A 279 -11.54 10.48 -3.62
C THR A 279 -10.65 11.38 -2.74
N GLU A 280 -10.11 12.47 -3.31
CA GLU A 280 -9.04 13.32 -2.74
C GLU A 280 -9.27 13.89 -1.33
N LYS A 281 -10.51 13.88 -0.82
CA LYS A 281 -10.87 14.53 0.45
C LYS A 281 -10.25 13.91 1.71
N GLN A 282 -9.51 12.80 1.61
CA GLN A 282 -9.02 12.02 2.75
C GLN A 282 -7.51 11.68 2.71
N ALA A 283 -6.73 12.20 1.76
CA ALA A 283 -5.33 11.77 1.55
C ALA A 283 -4.26 12.47 2.42
N SER A 284 -4.64 13.22 3.47
CA SER A 284 -3.67 13.98 4.29
C SER A 284 -2.78 13.03 5.10
N GLY A 285 -1.45 13.14 4.96
CA GLY A 285 -0.48 12.33 5.71
C GLY A 285 -0.19 10.94 5.12
N ALA A 286 -0.68 10.63 3.92
CA ALA A 286 -0.36 9.38 3.22
C ALA A 286 1.14 9.29 2.85
N GLY A 287 1.77 10.41 2.51
CA GLY A 287 3.22 10.50 2.27
C GLY A 287 4.03 10.15 3.51
N ASP A 288 3.74 10.79 4.64
CA ASP A 288 4.38 10.51 5.94
C ASP A 288 4.25 9.04 6.34
N THR A 289 3.06 8.45 6.11
CA THR A 289 2.80 7.03 6.36
C THR A 289 3.64 6.13 5.45
N PHE A 290 3.72 6.47 4.17
CA PHE A 290 4.56 5.77 3.19
C PHE A 290 6.03 5.80 3.62
N VAL A 291 6.56 6.98 3.94
CA VAL A 291 7.95 7.17 4.35
C VAL A 291 8.25 6.40 5.63
N ALA A 292 7.37 6.46 6.64
CA ALA A 292 7.55 5.73 7.89
C ALA A 292 7.62 4.20 7.67
N ALA A 293 6.68 3.64 6.90
CA ALA A 293 6.65 2.21 6.60
C ALA A 293 7.85 1.77 5.75
N LEU A 294 8.23 2.58 4.74
CA LEU A 294 9.42 2.33 3.93
C LEU A 294 10.69 2.32 4.80
N SER A 295 10.82 3.30 5.71
CA SER A 295 11.96 3.44 6.60
C SER A 295 12.12 2.22 7.51
N LEU A 296 11.04 1.79 8.16
CA LEU A 296 11.03 0.60 9.01
C LEU A 296 11.35 -0.67 8.23
N GLY A 297 10.73 -0.85 7.06
CA GLY A 297 10.96 -2.01 6.23
C GLY A 297 12.43 -2.13 5.83
N CYS A 298 13.05 -1.01 5.42
CA CYS A 298 14.44 -1.00 5.02
C CYS A 298 15.40 -1.20 6.20
N ALA A 299 15.12 -0.56 7.35
CA ALA A 299 15.91 -0.71 8.57
C ALA A 299 15.87 -2.16 9.11
N ALA A 300 14.74 -2.85 8.94
CA ALA A 300 14.59 -4.25 9.34
C ALA A 300 15.18 -5.26 8.34
N GLY A 301 15.78 -4.79 7.24
CA GLY A 301 16.43 -5.63 6.23
C GLY A 301 15.54 -6.15 5.10
N LEU A 302 14.29 -5.66 4.99
CA LEU A 302 13.42 -6.11 3.89
C LEU A 302 14.04 -5.82 2.51
N PRO A 303 13.89 -6.75 1.56
CA PRO A 303 14.17 -6.46 0.16
C PRO A 303 13.41 -5.22 -0.30
N ARG A 304 14.08 -4.35 -1.06
CA ARG A 304 13.57 -3.01 -1.38
C ARG A 304 12.20 -3.02 -2.04
N ASN A 305 11.94 -3.97 -2.94
CA ASN A 305 10.64 -4.15 -3.57
C ASN A 305 9.55 -4.47 -2.53
N ILE A 306 9.82 -5.31 -1.54
CA ILE A 306 8.87 -5.64 -0.47
C ILE A 306 8.65 -4.44 0.45
N ALA A 307 9.70 -3.69 0.80
CA ALA A 307 9.56 -2.47 1.59
C ALA A 307 8.71 -1.41 0.88
N LEU A 308 8.81 -1.30 -0.46
CA LEU A 308 7.96 -0.41 -1.27
C LEU A 308 6.50 -0.87 -1.30
N GLU A 309 6.23 -2.16 -1.48
CA GLU A 309 4.86 -2.70 -1.42
C GLU A 309 4.24 -2.51 -0.02
N LEU A 310 5.03 -2.73 1.04
CA LEU A 310 4.61 -2.49 2.43
C LEU A 310 4.22 -1.02 2.63
N ALA A 311 5.08 -0.10 2.17
CA ALA A 311 4.84 1.33 2.27
C ALA A 311 3.60 1.76 1.48
N GLN A 312 3.40 1.21 0.28
CA GLN A 312 2.21 1.42 -0.52
C GLN A 312 0.95 0.94 0.20
N ALA A 313 0.98 -0.26 0.78
CA ALA A 313 -0.13 -0.82 1.54
C ALA A 313 -0.47 0.03 2.78
N ALA A 314 0.55 0.50 3.51
CA ALA A 314 0.37 1.40 4.66
C ALA A 314 -0.27 2.73 4.25
N ALA A 315 0.20 3.34 3.15
CA ALA A 315 -0.43 4.54 2.60
C ALA A 315 -1.88 4.28 2.18
N THR A 316 -2.17 3.11 1.58
CA THR A 316 -3.54 2.72 1.21
C THR A 316 -4.46 2.58 2.44
N VAL A 317 -3.96 2.15 3.59
CA VAL A 317 -4.78 2.10 4.83
C VAL A 317 -5.27 3.49 5.24
N VAL A 318 -4.39 4.51 5.20
CA VAL A 318 -4.70 5.84 5.76
C VAL A 318 -5.50 6.73 4.83
N VAL A 319 -5.42 6.55 3.50
CA VAL A 319 -6.19 7.37 2.53
C VAL A 319 -7.70 7.17 2.63
N HIS A 320 -8.16 6.14 3.35
CA HIS A 320 -9.58 5.87 3.61
C HIS A 320 -10.07 6.46 4.95
N ARG A 321 -9.21 7.19 5.67
CA ARG A 321 -9.50 7.72 7.00
C ARG A 321 -9.55 9.25 6.96
N PRO A 322 -10.44 9.89 7.73
CA PRO A 322 -10.46 11.35 7.81
C PRO A 322 -9.23 11.90 8.56
N GLY A 323 -8.80 13.10 8.18
CA GLY A 323 -7.75 13.84 8.88
C GLY A 323 -6.33 13.27 8.69
N THR A 324 -5.40 13.70 9.55
CA THR A 324 -4.03 13.17 9.59
C THR A 324 -4.05 11.86 10.37
N SER A 325 -4.19 10.77 9.62
CA SER A 325 -4.33 9.42 10.17
C SER A 325 -3.02 8.65 10.15
N VAL A 326 -2.94 7.65 11.02
CA VAL A 326 -1.79 6.76 11.16
C VAL A 326 -2.19 5.32 10.82
N CYS A 327 -1.21 4.54 10.36
CA CYS A 327 -1.35 3.11 10.13
C CYS A 327 -0.67 2.34 11.28
N SER A 328 -1.40 1.46 11.97
CA SER A 328 -0.81 0.56 12.97
C SER A 328 -0.40 -0.78 12.37
N THR A 329 0.45 -1.53 13.09
CA THR A 329 0.78 -2.92 12.74
C THR A 329 -0.47 -3.78 12.55
N ALA A 330 -1.49 -3.58 13.40
CA ALA A 330 -2.75 -4.31 13.31
C ALA A 330 -3.56 -3.91 12.07
N ASP A 331 -3.61 -2.61 11.75
CA ASP A 331 -4.28 -2.12 10.55
C ASP A 331 -3.64 -2.68 9.28
N LEU A 332 -2.32 -2.63 9.19
CA LEU A 332 -1.58 -3.10 8.03
C LEU A 332 -1.70 -4.63 7.88
N ARG A 333 -1.63 -5.37 9.00
CA ARG A 333 -1.88 -6.81 8.98
C ARG A 333 -3.29 -7.12 8.50
N ALA A 334 -4.31 -6.42 9.00
CA ALA A 334 -5.69 -6.62 8.58
C ALA A 334 -5.88 -6.29 7.08
N HIS A 335 -5.23 -5.23 6.58
CA HIS A 335 -5.25 -4.87 5.17
C HIS A 335 -4.60 -5.95 4.29
N LEU A 336 -3.43 -6.47 4.69
CA LEU A 336 -2.72 -7.52 3.96
C LEU A 336 -3.41 -8.89 4.07
N GLY A 337 -4.00 -9.21 5.23
CA GLY A 337 -4.79 -10.43 5.44
C GLY A 337 -6.13 -10.40 4.71
N GLY A 338 -6.76 -9.22 4.61
CA GLY A 338 -7.93 -8.98 3.75
C GLY A 338 -7.59 -8.84 2.26
N ALA A 339 -6.31 -8.75 1.89
CA ALA A 339 -5.85 -8.73 0.51
C ALA A 339 -5.63 -10.14 -0.05
N SER A 340 -5.56 -11.19 0.78
CA SER A 340 -5.66 -12.55 0.27
C SER A 340 -7.14 -12.86 0.04
N ARG A 341 -7.54 -12.82 -1.23
CA ARG A 341 -8.85 -13.30 -1.65
C ARG A 341 -8.90 -14.83 -1.52
N VAL A 342 -7.76 -15.50 -1.43
CA VAL A 342 -7.66 -16.98 -1.36
C VAL A 342 -7.80 -17.49 0.08
N HIS A 343 -8.97 -18.01 0.42
CA HIS A 343 -9.23 -18.72 1.66
C HIS A 343 -9.19 -20.25 1.45
N PHE A 344 -8.09 -20.90 1.84
CA PHE A 344 -7.98 -22.36 1.82
C PHE A 344 -8.77 -23.04 2.94
N ASN A 345 -9.13 -22.30 3.99
CA ASN A 345 -9.94 -22.77 5.10
C ASN A 345 -11.38 -22.21 5.00
N THR A 346 -12.36 -23.11 4.97
CA THR A 346 -13.79 -22.77 4.89
C THR A 346 -14.27 -21.93 6.08
N GLY A 347 -13.67 -22.09 7.26
CA GLY A 347 -14.05 -21.34 8.46
C GLY A 347 -13.73 -19.83 8.36
N ASP A 348 -12.57 -19.49 7.80
CA ASP A 348 -12.13 -18.09 7.66
C ASP A 348 -12.96 -17.39 6.58
N LEU A 349 -13.26 -18.09 5.48
CA LEU A 349 -14.17 -17.61 4.43
C LEU A 349 -15.59 -17.38 4.97
N ALA A 350 -16.11 -18.29 5.80
CA ALA A 350 -17.44 -18.14 6.39
C ALA A 350 -17.54 -16.88 7.27
N GLN A 351 -16.49 -16.53 8.01
CA GLN A 351 -16.43 -15.29 8.79
C GLN A 351 -16.39 -14.05 7.90
N ALA A 352 -15.61 -14.08 6.81
CA ALA A 352 -15.56 -12.98 5.84
C ALA A 352 -16.93 -12.75 5.19
N ILE A 353 -17.60 -13.83 4.76
CA ILE A 353 -18.95 -13.79 4.19
C ILE A 353 -19.98 -13.28 5.21
N ALA A 354 -19.88 -13.68 6.48
CA ALA A 354 -20.79 -13.21 7.52
C ALA A 354 -20.75 -11.69 7.70
N ARG A 355 -19.56 -11.07 7.64
CA ARG A 355 -19.41 -9.60 7.69
C ARG A 355 -20.10 -8.91 6.53
N HIS A 356 -19.91 -9.41 5.31
CA HIS A 356 -20.61 -8.87 4.13
C HIS A 356 -22.14 -8.94 4.27
N ARG A 357 -22.66 -10.01 4.87
CA ARG A 357 -24.09 -10.12 5.16
C ARG A 357 -24.57 -9.15 6.23
N GLU A 358 -23.79 -8.90 7.27
CA GLU A 358 -24.08 -7.86 8.27
C GLU A 358 -24.17 -6.47 7.61
N ASP A 359 -23.38 -6.24 6.57
CA ASP A 359 -23.41 -5.02 5.74
C ASP A 359 -24.54 -5.02 4.68
N GLY A 360 -25.40 -6.05 4.67
CA GLY A 360 -26.53 -6.17 3.75
C GLY A 360 -26.17 -6.56 2.31
N GLN A 361 -24.94 -7.04 2.09
CA GLN A 361 -24.44 -7.42 0.76
C GLN A 361 -24.81 -8.86 0.40
N SER A 362 -25.11 -9.08 -0.88
CA SER A 362 -25.49 -10.39 -1.44
C SER A 362 -24.28 -11.19 -1.93
N VAL A 363 -24.24 -12.49 -1.63
CA VAL A 363 -23.10 -13.37 -1.93
C VAL A 363 -23.45 -14.31 -3.08
N VAL A 364 -22.60 -14.29 -4.09
CA VAL A 364 -22.62 -15.18 -5.25
C VAL A 364 -21.50 -16.21 -5.11
N LEU A 365 -21.83 -17.50 -5.23
CA LEU A 365 -20.86 -18.58 -5.31
C LEU A 365 -20.85 -19.19 -6.71
N THR A 366 -19.66 -19.45 -7.23
CA THR A 366 -19.44 -20.23 -8.45
C THR A 366 -18.32 -21.22 -8.22
N ASN A 367 -18.27 -22.31 -8.98
CA ASN A 367 -17.19 -23.28 -8.88
C ASN A 367 -16.75 -23.88 -10.22
N GLY A 368 -15.49 -24.32 -10.25
CA GLY A 368 -14.93 -25.01 -11.40
C GLY A 368 -13.46 -25.36 -11.25
N CYS A 369 -12.92 -26.07 -12.25
CA CYS A 369 -11.51 -26.44 -12.26
C CYS A 369 -10.59 -25.27 -12.63
N PHE A 370 -11.05 -24.36 -13.51
CA PHE A 370 -10.29 -23.19 -14.02
C PHE A 370 -8.83 -23.49 -14.40
N ASP A 371 -8.63 -24.63 -15.05
CA ASP A 371 -7.29 -25.20 -15.24
C ASP A 371 -6.48 -24.48 -16.33
N VAL A 372 -7.09 -24.22 -17.49
CA VAL A 372 -6.53 -23.30 -18.49
C VAL A 372 -7.61 -22.27 -18.79
N LEU A 373 -7.35 -21.03 -18.39
CA LEU A 373 -8.25 -19.92 -18.61
C LEU A 373 -8.33 -19.52 -20.08
N HIS A 374 -9.48 -19.01 -20.45
CA HIS A 374 -9.77 -18.41 -21.75
C HIS A 374 -10.87 -17.38 -21.56
N ARG A 375 -11.12 -16.54 -22.56
CA ARG A 375 -12.11 -15.44 -22.51
C ARG A 375 -13.49 -15.87 -21.99
N GLY A 376 -13.96 -17.06 -22.36
CA GLY A 376 -15.21 -17.61 -21.82
C GLY A 376 -15.28 -17.68 -20.29
N HIS A 377 -14.17 -17.98 -19.60
CA HIS A 377 -14.13 -17.98 -18.13
C HIS A 377 -14.19 -16.56 -17.54
N THR A 378 -13.49 -15.59 -18.14
CA THR A 378 -13.50 -14.21 -17.62
C THR A 378 -14.88 -13.59 -17.80
N SER A 379 -15.50 -13.72 -18.98
CA SER A 379 -16.86 -13.24 -19.22
C SER A 379 -17.92 -13.94 -18.39
N TYR A 380 -17.71 -15.22 -18.05
CA TYR A 380 -18.58 -15.94 -17.12
C TYR A 380 -18.49 -15.41 -15.69
N LEU A 381 -17.27 -15.17 -15.19
CA LEU A 381 -17.05 -14.64 -13.85
C LEU A 381 -17.54 -13.19 -13.72
N GLU A 382 -17.41 -12.38 -14.76
CA GLU A 382 -18.00 -11.03 -14.84
C GLU A 382 -19.53 -11.09 -14.72
N GLN A 383 -20.20 -11.95 -15.51
CA GLN A 383 -21.65 -12.14 -15.41
C GLN A 383 -22.08 -12.68 -14.04
N ALA A 384 -21.28 -13.55 -13.42
CA ALA A 384 -21.57 -14.05 -12.07
C ALA A 384 -21.46 -12.94 -11.04
N LYS A 385 -20.47 -12.05 -11.15
CA LYS A 385 -20.33 -10.88 -10.27
C LYS A 385 -21.50 -9.92 -10.42
N GLU A 386 -22.09 -9.75 -11.60
CA GLU A 386 -23.25 -8.87 -11.79
C GLU A 386 -24.53 -9.34 -11.05
N LEU A 387 -24.58 -10.59 -10.60
CA LEU A 387 -25.73 -11.12 -9.87
C LEU A 387 -25.78 -10.68 -8.41
N GLY A 388 -24.68 -10.19 -7.84
CA GLY A 388 -24.62 -9.79 -6.43
C GLY A 388 -23.40 -8.94 -6.07
N ASP A 389 -23.22 -8.69 -4.79
CA ASP A 389 -22.22 -7.73 -4.30
C ASP A 389 -20.86 -8.37 -4.05
N VAL A 390 -20.81 -9.67 -3.77
CA VAL A 390 -19.59 -10.43 -3.44
C VAL A 390 -19.54 -11.72 -4.24
N LEU A 391 -18.49 -11.93 -5.05
CA LEU A 391 -18.26 -13.15 -5.82
C LEU A 391 -17.21 -14.04 -5.16
N VAL A 392 -17.61 -15.26 -4.80
CA VAL A 392 -16.75 -16.34 -4.30
C VAL A 392 -16.55 -17.37 -5.41
N VAL A 393 -15.30 -17.67 -5.76
CA VAL A 393 -14.92 -18.70 -6.74
C VAL A 393 -14.29 -19.90 -6.03
N ALA A 394 -15.00 -21.02 -6.02
CA ALA A 394 -14.52 -22.28 -5.47
C ALA A 394 -13.79 -23.11 -6.53
N LEU A 395 -12.50 -23.36 -6.31
CA LEU A 395 -11.66 -24.17 -7.16
C LEU A 395 -11.66 -25.63 -6.69
N ASN A 396 -11.79 -26.56 -7.64
CA ASN A 396 -11.50 -27.96 -7.36
C ASN A 396 -10.01 -28.12 -6.99
N SER A 397 -9.71 -28.92 -5.96
CA SER A 397 -8.35 -29.37 -5.62
C SER A 397 -7.71 -30.13 -6.79
N ASP A 398 -6.39 -30.32 -6.74
CA ASP A 398 -5.69 -31.08 -7.78
C ASP A 398 -6.15 -32.54 -7.84
N GLU A 399 -6.45 -33.15 -6.69
CA GLU A 399 -6.96 -34.52 -6.60
C GLU A 399 -8.39 -34.62 -7.16
N SER A 400 -9.27 -33.68 -6.80
CA SER A 400 -10.64 -33.59 -7.32
C SER A 400 -10.66 -33.41 -8.84
N VAL A 401 -9.81 -32.54 -9.40
CA VAL A 401 -9.69 -32.39 -10.86
C VAL A 401 -9.19 -33.68 -11.52
N ARG A 402 -8.22 -34.37 -10.91
CA ARG A 402 -7.68 -35.63 -11.44
C ARG A 402 -8.74 -36.73 -11.46
N ARG A 403 -9.55 -36.87 -10.39
CA ARG A 403 -10.69 -37.81 -10.36
C ARG A 403 -11.73 -37.47 -11.42
N LEU A 404 -12.01 -36.18 -11.62
CA LEU A 404 -13.04 -35.71 -12.56
C LEU A 404 -12.61 -35.81 -14.04
N LYS A 405 -11.35 -35.53 -14.37
CA LYS A 405 -10.87 -35.35 -15.75
C LYS A 405 -9.83 -36.38 -16.21
N GLY A 406 -9.33 -37.24 -15.32
CA GLY A 406 -8.38 -38.31 -15.62
C GLY A 406 -6.91 -37.93 -15.44
N GLU A 407 -6.02 -38.89 -15.72
CA GLU A 407 -4.57 -38.72 -15.62
C GLU A 407 -4.05 -37.62 -16.57
N GLY A 408 -3.11 -36.80 -16.09
CA GLY A 408 -2.58 -35.63 -16.82
C GLY A 408 -3.36 -34.32 -16.60
N ARG A 409 -4.35 -34.31 -15.69
CA ARG A 409 -5.07 -33.10 -15.24
C ARG A 409 -5.05 -33.02 -13.70
N PRO A 410 -5.03 -31.82 -13.11
CA PRO A 410 -4.92 -30.52 -13.78
C PRO A 410 -3.53 -30.29 -14.39
N VAL A 411 -3.42 -29.36 -15.35
CA VAL A 411 -2.15 -28.93 -15.93
C VAL A 411 -1.45 -27.95 -14.98
N ASN A 412 -2.22 -27.03 -14.39
CA ASN A 412 -1.71 -26.06 -13.43
C ASN A 412 -2.12 -26.50 -12.00
N PRO A 413 -1.19 -26.53 -11.03
CA PRO A 413 -1.51 -26.86 -9.65
C PRO A 413 -2.47 -25.83 -9.05
N VAL A 414 -3.19 -26.22 -7.99
CA VAL A 414 -4.26 -25.39 -7.41
C VAL A 414 -3.78 -24.02 -6.93
N ALA A 415 -2.53 -23.94 -6.45
CA ALA A 415 -1.93 -22.68 -6.03
C ALA A 415 -1.84 -21.67 -7.20
N ASP A 416 -1.38 -22.11 -8.37
CA ASP A 416 -1.26 -21.26 -9.55
C ASP A 416 -2.65 -20.85 -10.06
N ARG A 417 -3.59 -21.80 -10.10
CA ARG A 417 -4.98 -21.51 -10.51
C ARG A 417 -5.65 -20.50 -9.58
N ALA A 418 -5.43 -20.61 -8.27
CA ALA A 418 -5.94 -19.67 -7.28
C ALA A 418 -5.39 -18.26 -7.50
N ALA A 419 -4.08 -18.14 -7.70
CA ALA A 419 -3.43 -16.84 -7.95
C ALA A 419 -3.97 -16.16 -9.21
N VAL A 420 -4.18 -16.91 -10.31
CA VAL A 420 -4.71 -16.32 -11.55
C VAL A 420 -6.16 -15.88 -11.39
N ILE A 421 -7.00 -16.65 -10.68
CA ILE A 421 -8.40 -16.30 -10.44
C ILE A 421 -8.52 -15.10 -9.48
N GLU A 422 -7.70 -15.05 -8.43
CA GLU A 422 -7.64 -13.93 -7.48
C GLU A 422 -7.29 -12.60 -8.16
N ALA A 423 -6.42 -12.64 -9.17
CA ALA A 423 -6.02 -11.46 -9.94
C ALA A 423 -7.16 -10.87 -10.80
N LEU A 424 -8.28 -11.58 -10.98
CA LEU A 424 -9.42 -11.07 -11.73
C LEU A 424 -10.20 -10.05 -10.87
N SER A 425 -10.40 -8.84 -11.40
CA SER A 425 -11.05 -7.74 -10.68
C SER A 425 -12.44 -8.10 -10.16
N CYS A 426 -13.20 -8.92 -10.89
CA CYS A 426 -14.55 -9.35 -10.54
C CYS A 426 -14.65 -10.40 -9.41
N VAL A 427 -13.54 -11.01 -8.94
CA VAL A 427 -13.57 -12.17 -8.04
C VAL A 427 -13.18 -11.84 -6.61
N ASP A 428 -14.12 -11.54 -5.70
CA ASP A 428 -13.81 -11.09 -4.34
C ASP A 428 -13.10 -12.10 -3.45
N TYR A 429 -13.48 -13.37 -3.56
CA TYR A 429 -12.85 -14.46 -2.82
C TYR A 429 -12.62 -15.68 -3.71
N VAL A 430 -11.57 -16.43 -3.41
CA VAL A 430 -11.22 -17.71 -3.99
C VAL A 430 -11.14 -18.73 -2.85
N THR A 431 -11.66 -19.92 -3.06
CA THR A 431 -11.51 -21.01 -2.08
C THR A 431 -11.23 -22.32 -2.79
N VAL A 432 -10.79 -23.34 -2.06
CA VAL A 432 -10.47 -24.65 -2.62
C VAL A 432 -11.32 -25.71 -1.92
N PHE A 433 -11.91 -26.60 -2.71
CA PHE A 433 -12.64 -27.76 -2.19
C PHE A 433 -12.16 -29.05 -2.85
N ASP A 434 -12.12 -30.13 -2.09
CA ASP A 434 -11.66 -31.45 -2.55
C ASP A 434 -12.79 -32.45 -2.80
N SER A 435 -14.03 -32.17 -2.36
CA SER A 435 -15.16 -33.06 -2.59
C SER A 435 -15.53 -33.17 -4.09
N ASP A 436 -16.20 -34.26 -4.46
CA ASP A 436 -16.63 -34.51 -5.84
C ASP A 436 -17.73 -33.53 -6.29
N THR A 437 -18.49 -32.98 -5.33
CA THR A 437 -19.48 -31.93 -5.56
C THR A 437 -19.20 -30.73 -4.63
N PRO A 438 -19.63 -29.51 -5.00
CA PRO A 438 -19.50 -28.34 -4.12
C PRO A 438 -20.55 -28.32 -2.99
N VAL A 439 -21.40 -29.34 -2.86
CA VAL A 439 -22.53 -29.38 -1.91
C VAL A 439 -22.12 -29.09 -0.46
N PRO A 440 -21.05 -29.69 0.11
CA PRO A 440 -20.67 -29.40 1.50
C PRO A 440 -20.28 -27.92 1.69
N LEU A 441 -19.61 -27.34 0.70
CA LEU A 441 -19.22 -25.93 0.72
C LEU A 441 -20.46 -25.02 0.62
N ILE A 442 -21.40 -25.35 -0.27
CA ILE A 442 -22.67 -24.64 -0.42
C ILE A 442 -23.46 -24.67 0.89
N GLN A 443 -23.56 -25.82 1.56
CA GLN A 443 -24.27 -25.96 2.82
C GLN A 443 -23.60 -25.16 3.95
N SER A 444 -22.27 -25.04 3.93
CA SER A 444 -21.52 -24.27 4.93
C SER A 444 -21.62 -22.76 4.71
N LEU A 445 -21.56 -22.29 3.46
CA LEU A 445 -21.52 -20.86 3.15
C LEU A 445 -22.93 -20.28 2.93
N GLN A 446 -23.89 -21.11 2.52
CA GLN A 446 -25.27 -20.76 2.20
C GLN A 446 -25.40 -19.52 1.29
N PRO A 447 -24.71 -19.45 0.14
CA PRO A 447 -24.74 -18.26 -0.73
C PRO A 447 -26.16 -17.96 -1.22
N GLU A 448 -26.52 -16.68 -1.30
CA GLU A 448 -27.82 -16.23 -1.79
C GLU A 448 -28.01 -16.62 -3.26
N ILE A 449 -26.91 -16.66 -4.03
CA ILE A 449 -26.91 -17.04 -5.44
C ILE A 449 -25.79 -18.06 -5.71
N TYR A 450 -26.13 -19.17 -6.36
CA TYR A 450 -25.15 -20.09 -6.93
C TYR A 450 -25.19 -19.99 -8.45
N ALA A 451 -24.10 -19.51 -9.04
CA ALA A 451 -23.96 -19.33 -10.48
C ALA A 451 -23.22 -20.53 -11.11
N LYS A 452 -23.71 -20.98 -12.26
CA LYS A 452 -23.07 -22.03 -13.06
C LYS A 452 -23.05 -21.67 -14.55
N GLY A 453 -21.89 -21.83 -15.19
CA GLY A 453 -21.71 -21.58 -16.62
C GLY A 453 -21.70 -22.88 -17.43
N GLY A 454 -22.21 -22.84 -18.67
CA GLY A 454 -22.21 -23.96 -19.61
C GLY A 454 -23.61 -24.45 -19.97
N ASP A 455 -23.67 -25.54 -20.74
CA ASP A 455 -24.91 -26.17 -21.22
C ASP A 455 -25.62 -27.03 -20.14
N TYR A 456 -25.61 -26.57 -18.89
CA TYR A 456 -26.27 -27.27 -17.78
C TYR A 456 -27.68 -26.72 -17.59
N THR A 457 -28.65 -27.60 -17.36
CA THR A 457 -29.96 -27.20 -16.82
C THR A 457 -29.95 -27.33 -15.30
N GLU A 458 -30.75 -26.53 -14.60
CA GLU A 458 -30.83 -26.55 -13.13
C GLU A 458 -31.13 -27.96 -12.56
N GLN A 459 -31.83 -28.80 -13.34
CA GLN A 459 -32.17 -30.18 -13.01
C GLN A 459 -30.99 -31.17 -13.11
N MET A 460 -29.90 -30.77 -13.76
CA MET A 460 -28.69 -31.59 -13.96
C MET A 460 -27.64 -31.39 -12.86
N LEU A 461 -27.83 -30.41 -11.96
CA LEU A 461 -26.88 -30.07 -10.91
C LEU A 461 -27.33 -30.72 -9.60
N ALA A 462 -26.47 -31.57 -9.03
CA ALA A 462 -26.73 -32.25 -7.76
C ALA A 462 -26.89 -31.25 -6.60
N GLU A 463 -26.27 -30.08 -6.74
CA GLU A 463 -26.25 -29.00 -5.77
C GLU A 463 -27.48 -28.09 -5.75
N SER A 464 -28.34 -28.14 -6.77
CA SER A 464 -29.54 -27.28 -6.85
C SER A 464 -30.50 -27.49 -5.68
N ALA A 465 -30.63 -28.73 -5.19
CA ALA A 465 -31.48 -29.04 -4.05
C ALA A 465 -30.96 -28.38 -2.76
N SER A 466 -29.64 -28.43 -2.53
CA SER A 466 -29.00 -27.85 -1.34
C SER A 466 -29.11 -26.33 -1.31
N VAL A 467 -28.98 -25.65 -2.46
CA VAL A 467 -29.13 -24.19 -2.56
C VAL A 467 -30.56 -23.75 -2.20
N ARG A 468 -31.57 -24.50 -2.65
CA ARG A 468 -32.99 -24.17 -2.42
C ARG A 468 -33.45 -24.44 -0.99
N GLU A 469 -32.84 -25.41 -0.30
CA GLU A 469 -33.22 -25.82 1.07
C GLU A 469 -33.15 -24.65 2.06
N TYR A 470 -32.18 -23.75 1.89
CA TYR A 470 -32.03 -22.55 2.72
C TYR A 470 -32.54 -21.26 2.04
N GLY A 471 -33.20 -21.35 0.88
CA GLY A 471 -33.81 -20.23 0.17
C GLY A 471 -32.91 -19.49 -0.83
N GLY A 472 -31.72 -20.02 -1.14
CA GLY A 472 -30.84 -19.49 -2.19
C GLY A 472 -31.37 -19.74 -3.60
N GLN A 473 -30.75 -19.08 -4.58
CA GLN A 473 -31.15 -19.13 -5.99
C GLN A 473 -30.05 -19.72 -6.88
N VAL A 474 -30.42 -20.62 -7.80
CA VAL A 474 -29.49 -21.10 -8.83
C VAL A 474 -29.65 -20.25 -10.09
N ARG A 475 -28.53 -19.86 -10.70
CA ARG A 475 -28.49 -19.11 -11.96
C ARG A 475 -27.56 -19.80 -12.95
N ILE A 476 -28.13 -20.16 -14.11
CA ILE A 476 -27.36 -20.66 -15.24
C ILE A 476 -27.06 -19.46 -16.13
N LEU A 477 -25.78 -19.22 -16.39
CA LEU A 477 -25.30 -18.09 -17.18
C LEU A 477 -24.90 -18.55 -18.58
N ASP A 478 -25.15 -17.69 -19.57
CA ASP A 478 -24.90 -17.99 -20.97
C ASP A 478 -23.41 -18.24 -21.22
N TYR A 479 -23.12 -19.41 -21.79
CA TYR A 479 -21.74 -19.77 -22.15
C TYR A 479 -21.39 -19.18 -23.51
N VAL A 480 -20.55 -18.15 -23.53
CA VAL A 480 -19.98 -17.63 -24.79
C VAL A 480 -18.95 -18.64 -25.30
N SER A 481 -19.38 -19.57 -26.16
CA SER A 481 -18.49 -20.54 -26.78
C SER A 481 -17.80 -19.97 -28.03
N ASP A 482 -16.47 -20.02 -28.03
CA ASP A 482 -15.72 -20.35 -29.25
C ASP A 482 -14.55 -21.32 -28.99
N HIS A 483 -14.07 -21.48 -27.75
CA HIS A 483 -12.94 -22.37 -27.44
C HIS A 483 -13.11 -23.07 -26.08
N SER A 484 -13.35 -24.39 -26.06
CA SER A 484 -13.27 -25.19 -24.83
C SER A 484 -11.80 -25.50 -24.47
N THR A 485 -11.45 -25.54 -23.18
CA THR A 485 -10.11 -25.91 -22.69
C THR A 485 -9.61 -27.24 -23.29
N THR A 486 -10.49 -28.23 -23.41
CA THR A 486 -10.16 -29.53 -24.03
C THR A 486 -9.88 -29.39 -25.53
N GLY A 487 -10.62 -28.52 -26.24
CA GLY A 487 -10.40 -28.22 -27.66
C GLY A 487 -9.13 -27.40 -27.93
N LEU A 488 -8.70 -26.56 -27.00
CA LEU A 488 -7.46 -25.78 -27.11
C LEU A 488 -6.22 -26.68 -26.93
N LEU A 489 -6.24 -27.58 -25.94
CA LEU A 489 -5.17 -28.55 -25.71
C LEU A 489 -5.07 -29.63 -26.80
N ARG A 490 -6.22 -30.08 -27.36
CA ARG A 490 -6.22 -30.96 -28.53
C ARG A 490 -5.56 -30.30 -29.73
N ARG A 491 -5.82 -29.01 -29.98
CA ARG A 491 -5.16 -28.26 -31.06
C ARG A 491 -3.65 -28.13 -30.85
N MET A 492 -3.20 -27.86 -29.61
CA MET A 492 -1.77 -27.81 -29.29
C MET A 492 -1.10 -29.19 -29.45
N SER A 493 -1.78 -30.27 -29.08
CA SER A 493 -1.27 -31.65 -29.24
C SER A 493 -1.24 -32.09 -30.72
N GLN A 494 -2.25 -31.70 -31.51
CA GLN A 494 -2.30 -31.98 -32.95
C GLN A 494 -1.28 -31.16 -33.74
N GLN A 495 -1.01 -29.91 -33.34
CA GLN A 495 0.06 -29.09 -33.92
C GLN A 495 1.46 -29.58 -33.50
N GLY A 496 1.64 -30.06 -32.27
CA GLY A 496 2.89 -30.69 -31.82
C GLY A 496 3.19 -32.02 -32.53
N ALA A 497 2.18 -32.83 -32.82
CA ALA A 497 2.32 -34.05 -33.62
C ALA A 497 2.63 -33.77 -35.11
N ALA A 498 2.03 -32.73 -35.69
CA ALA A 498 2.35 -32.27 -37.05
C ALA A 498 3.77 -31.65 -37.14
N GLY A 499 4.22 -30.94 -36.09
CA GLY A 499 5.58 -30.38 -36.00
C GLY A 499 6.67 -31.45 -35.86
N ASN A 500 6.42 -32.52 -35.08
CA ASN A 500 7.36 -33.64 -34.96
C ASN A 500 7.42 -34.53 -36.22
N GLY A 501 6.34 -34.63 -37.00
CA GLY A 501 6.36 -35.30 -38.31
C GLY A 501 7.17 -34.53 -39.37
N ALA A 502 7.12 -33.19 -39.34
CA ALA A 502 7.92 -32.35 -40.23
C ALA A 502 9.40 -32.31 -39.83
N ALA A 503 9.72 -32.32 -38.53
CA ALA A 503 11.10 -32.39 -38.03
C ALA A 503 11.77 -33.74 -38.34
N ALA A 504 11.03 -34.85 -38.35
CA ALA A 504 11.54 -36.17 -38.73
C ALA A 504 11.83 -36.27 -40.24
N GLN A 505 11.06 -35.60 -41.11
CA GLN A 505 11.31 -35.61 -42.56
C GLN A 505 12.45 -34.68 -43.02
N VAL A 506 12.82 -33.67 -42.22
CA VAL A 506 13.97 -32.80 -42.53
C VAL A 506 15.30 -33.43 -42.07
N ALA A 507 15.29 -34.34 -41.11
CA ALA A 507 16.48 -35.05 -40.63
C ALA A 507 16.95 -36.20 -41.55
N GLU A 508 16.12 -36.70 -42.47
CA GLU A 508 16.45 -37.81 -43.40
C GLU A 508 17.00 -37.34 -44.77
N GLN A 509 17.14 -36.03 -45.02
CA GLN A 509 17.70 -35.49 -46.28
C GLN A 509 19.01 -34.72 -46.10
N SER A 510 19.90 -35.20 -45.24
CA SER A 510 21.32 -34.81 -45.27
C SER A 510 22.19 -35.96 -45.80
N PRO A 511 22.74 -35.88 -47.02
CA PRO A 511 23.87 -36.69 -47.41
C PRO A 511 25.17 -35.92 -47.16
N GLU A 512 25.97 -36.39 -46.20
CA GLU A 512 27.39 -36.05 -46.13
C GLU A 512 28.16 -36.77 -47.23
N ALA A 513 28.81 -35.94 -48.07
CA ALA A 513 30.21 -36.00 -48.52
C ALA A 513 30.74 -37.17 -49.37
N GLY A 514 31.44 -36.78 -50.45
CA GLY A 514 32.73 -37.38 -50.84
C GLY A 514 32.73 -38.18 -52.15
N GLY A 515 33.35 -37.58 -53.19
CA GLY A 515 33.63 -38.22 -54.48
C GLY A 515 33.95 -37.21 -55.57
#